data_AF-A0A936TMX1-F1
#
_entry.id   AF-A0A936TMX1-F1
#
_cell.length_a   1.000
_cell.length_b   1.000
_cell.length_c   1.000
_cell.angle_alpha   90.00
_cell.angle_beta   90.00
_cell.angle_gamma   90.00
#
_symmetry.space_group_name_H-M   'P 1'
#
loop_
_entity.id
_entity.type
_entity.pdbx_description
1 polymer ?
#
loop_
_entity_poly.entity_id
_entity_poly.type
_entity_poly.pdbx_seq_one_letter_code
_entity_poly.pdbx_strand_id
1 'polypeptide(L)'
;MTPIPPATVLGLVEGGYPIDYVFRILVHSINGVENQFGGAARSRRADPEFYTLLEKLRQIQASGAMALRVKKTENQGALLMVFRKRADEQAQASGREARRILGLNEDAREFRVFYGSTSDNDGEIALHTRSFLEILTDVSSTVEVPPEHVAEKRVPPTMESEGEGVKGNLIRIRHSTTPPRGCLRRRALPEWLVLDR
;
A
#
# COMPACT_ATOMS: atom_id res chain seq x y z
N MET A 1 18.91 1.41 1.01
CA MET A 1 18.53 0.04 0.61
C MET A 1 17.68 0.13 -0.63
N THR A 2 17.78 -0.84 -1.54
CA THR A 2 17.15 -0.76 -2.87
C THR A 2 15.62 -0.90 -2.75
N PRO A 3 14.85 0.08 -3.24
CA PRO A 3 13.39 -0.01 -3.36
C PRO A 3 12.96 -1.18 -4.26
N ILE A 4 11.76 -1.72 -4.03
CA ILE A 4 11.19 -2.75 -4.91
C ILE A 4 10.87 -2.12 -6.27
N PRO A 5 11.33 -2.66 -7.41
CA PRO A 5 11.04 -2.07 -8.71
C PRO A 5 9.51 -1.94 -8.96
N PRO A 6 9.01 -0.81 -9.51
CA PRO A 6 7.60 -0.66 -9.86
C PRO A 6 7.03 -1.82 -10.71
N ALA A 7 7.85 -2.40 -11.58
CA ALA A 7 7.47 -3.55 -12.40
C ALA A 7 7.07 -4.76 -11.55
N THR A 8 7.78 -5.02 -10.45
CA THR A 8 7.46 -6.11 -9.53
C THR A 8 6.15 -5.84 -8.80
N VAL A 9 5.94 -4.60 -8.34
CA VAL A 9 4.69 -4.19 -7.67
C VAL A 9 3.49 -4.39 -8.60
N LEU A 10 3.58 -3.89 -9.84
CA LEU A 10 2.53 -4.02 -10.83
C LEU A 10 2.33 -5.47 -11.28
N GLY A 11 3.39 -6.27 -11.36
CA GLY A 11 3.30 -7.71 -11.66
C GLY A 11 2.48 -8.48 -10.62
N LEU A 12 2.53 -8.10 -9.34
CA LEU A 12 1.64 -8.67 -8.31
C LEU A 12 0.18 -8.32 -8.57
N VAL A 13 -0.10 -7.06 -8.90
CA VAL A 13 -1.47 -6.61 -9.23
C VAL A 13 -2.01 -7.34 -10.46
N GLU A 14 -1.19 -7.51 -11.50
CA GLU A 14 -1.52 -8.26 -12.71
C GLU A 14 -1.78 -9.74 -12.41
N GLY A 15 -1.01 -10.32 -11.49
CA GLY A 15 -1.20 -11.67 -10.97
C GLY A 15 -2.47 -11.87 -10.13
N GLY A 16 -3.30 -10.85 -9.97
CA GLY A 16 -4.59 -10.92 -9.29
C GLY A 16 -4.56 -10.58 -7.80
N TYR A 17 -3.41 -10.18 -7.25
CA TYR A 17 -3.35 -9.68 -5.89
C TYR A 17 -4.13 -8.37 -5.76
N PRO A 18 -4.90 -8.15 -4.68
CA PRO A 18 -5.66 -6.92 -4.51
C PRO A 18 -4.78 -5.68 -4.51
N ILE A 19 -5.08 -4.71 -5.37
CA ILE A 19 -4.25 -3.51 -5.55
C ILE A 19 -4.17 -2.66 -4.28
N ASP A 20 -5.24 -2.61 -3.49
CA ASP A 20 -5.30 -1.95 -2.20
C ASP A 20 -4.28 -2.53 -1.21
N TYR A 21 -4.20 -3.86 -1.09
CA TYR A 21 -3.17 -4.50 -0.24
C TYR A 21 -1.75 -4.30 -0.78
N VAL A 22 -1.56 -4.50 -2.09
CA VAL A 22 -0.23 -4.38 -2.71
C VAL A 22 0.30 -2.95 -2.55
N PHE A 23 -0.50 -1.93 -2.84
CA PHE A 23 -0.07 -0.55 -2.75
C PHE A 23 0.10 -0.10 -1.30
N ARG A 24 -0.80 -0.51 -0.41
CA ARG A 24 -0.67 -0.16 1.00
C ARG A 24 0.62 -0.67 1.64
N ILE A 25 1.09 -1.85 1.24
CA ILE A 25 2.32 -2.45 1.77
C ILE A 25 3.56 -1.94 1.04
N LEU A 26 3.53 -1.90 -0.30
CA LEU A 26 4.75 -1.75 -1.11
C LEU A 26 5.00 -0.31 -1.59
N VAL A 27 4.03 0.59 -1.46
CA VAL A 27 4.11 1.94 -2.02
C VAL A 27 4.20 2.98 -0.91
N HIS A 28 5.11 3.93 -1.08
CA HIS A 28 5.28 5.08 -0.21
C HIS A 28 4.39 6.24 -0.66
N SER A 29 4.33 6.50 -1.97
CA SER A 29 3.43 7.49 -2.57
C SER A 29 3.14 7.22 -4.03
N ILE A 30 2.05 7.82 -4.52
CA ILE A 30 1.60 7.76 -5.93
C ILE A 30 1.25 9.17 -6.37
N ASN A 31 1.98 9.75 -7.33
CA ASN A 31 1.85 11.16 -7.75
C ASN A 31 1.82 12.13 -6.56
N GLY A 32 2.69 11.92 -5.57
CA GLY A 32 2.75 12.76 -4.36
C GLY A 32 1.66 12.49 -3.33
N VAL A 33 0.67 11.63 -3.60
CA VAL A 33 -0.32 11.19 -2.59
C VAL A 33 0.33 10.19 -1.67
N GLU A 34 0.44 10.55 -0.40
CA GLU A 34 1.30 9.92 0.58
C GLU A 34 0.60 8.79 1.37
N ASN A 35 1.27 7.64 1.51
CA ASN A 35 0.80 6.50 2.32
C ASN A 35 1.28 6.62 3.79
N GLN A 36 0.58 5.99 4.73
CA GLN A 36 1.04 5.91 6.12
C GLN A 36 2.44 5.27 6.19
N PHE A 37 3.28 5.72 7.11
CA PHE A 37 4.54 5.03 7.39
C PHE A 37 4.87 5.13 8.87
N GLY A 38 5.10 3.98 9.48
CA GLY A 38 5.55 3.84 10.84
C GLY A 38 7.04 3.55 10.94
N GLY A 39 7.69 4.17 11.91
CA GLY A 39 9.10 3.99 12.20
C GLY A 39 9.57 4.98 13.26
N ALA A 40 10.46 4.53 14.16
CA ALA A 40 10.88 5.31 15.33
C ALA A 40 11.47 6.70 15.00
N ALA A 41 12.10 6.84 13.82
CA ALA A 41 12.72 8.09 13.39
C ALA A 41 11.81 8.96 12.49
N ARG A 42 10.84 8.35 11.82
CA ARG A 42 9.97 9.01 10.84
C ARG A 42 8.63 8.28 10.84
N SER A 43 7.66 8.81 11.58
CA SER A 43 6.27 8.37 11.50
C SER A 43 5.44 9.45 10.82
N ARG A 44 4.50 9.03 9.97
CA ARG A 44 3.58 9.92 9.27
C ARG A 44 2.25 9.21 9.04
N ARG A 45 1.18 9.99 9.07
CA ARG A 45 -0.15 9.56 8.66
C ARG A 45 -0.25 9.53 7.13
N ALA A 46 -1.18 8.74 6.59
CA ALA A 46 -1.49 8.81 5.16
C ALA A 46 -2.26 10.10 4.84
N ASP A 47 -2.16 10.54 3.59
CA ASP A 47 -3.11 11.51 3.05
C ASP A 47 -4.51 10.86 3.00
N PRO A 48 -5.60 11.55 3.38
CA PRO A 48 -6.95 11.01 3.30
C PRO A 48 -7.33 10.50 1.90
N GLU A 49 -6.82 11.17 0.86
CA GLU A 49 -6.97 10.83 -0.54
C GLU A 49 -6.34 9.48 -0.88
N PHE A 50 -5.28 9.06 -0.16
CA PHE A 50 -4.59 7.80 -0.42
C PHE A 50 -5.54 6.59 -0.24
N TYR A 51 -6.29 6.56 0.85
CA TYR A 51 -7.25 5.47 1.08
C TYR A 51 -8.41 5.49 0.10
N THR A 52 -8.90 6.69 -0.22
CA THR A 52 -9.94 6.85 -1.24
C THR A 52 -9.46 6.32 -2.60
N LEU A 53 -8.21 6.64 -2.96
CA LEU A 53 -7.57 6.12 -4.17
C LEU A 53 -7.50 4.59 -4.15
N LEU A 54 -7.06 3.96 -3.04
CA LEU A 54 -7.02 2.50 -2.94
C LEU A 54 -8.40 1.86 -3.14
N GLU A 55 -9.45 2.43 -2.55
CA GLU A 55 -10.82 1.96 -2.75
C GLU A 55 -11.24 2.05 -4.22
N LYS A 56 -10.96 3.18 -4.90
CA LYS A 56 -11.30 3.34 -6.32
C LYS A 56 -10.51 2.37 -7.19
N LEU A 57 -9.21 2.25 -6.97
CA LEU A 57 -8.36 1.31 -7.68
C LEU A 57 -8.85 -0.14 -7.49
N ARG A 58 -9.26 -0.51 -6.28
CA ARG A 58 -9.82 -1.83 -5.98
C ARG A 58 -11.14 -2.10 -6.72
N GLN A 59 -12.02 -1.11 -6.81
CA GLN A 59 -13.27 -1.22 -7.56
C GLN A 59 -13.00 -1.39 -9.08
N ILE A 60 -12.08 -0.61 -9.63
CA ILE A 60 -11.69 -0.72 -11.05
C ILE A 60 -11.03 -2.09 -11.31
N GLN A 61 -10.20 -2.59 -10.39
CA GLN A 61 -9.60 -3.92 -10.49
C GLN A 61 -10.69 -5.02 -10.47
N ALA A 62 -11.62 -4.96 -9.52
CA ALA A 62 -12.67 -5.97 -9.33
C ALA A 62 -13.62 -6.06 -10.53
N SER A 63 -13.88 -4.94 -11.22
CA SER A 63 -14.68 -4.91 -12.45
C SER A 63 -13.94 -5.43 -13.70
N GLY A 64 -12.63 -5.71 -13.59
CA GLY A 64 -11.79 -6.08 -14.75
C GLY A 64 -11.55 -4.91 -15.72
N ALA A 65 -11.85 -3.68 -15.32
CA ALA A 65 -11.68 -2.48 -16.11
C ALA A 65 -10.24 -1.93 -16.12
N MET A 66 -9.36 -2.49 -15.29
CA MET A 66 -7.93 -2.18 -15.28
C MET A 66 -7.14 -3.28 -15.99
N ALA A 67 -6.17 -2.89 -16.81
CA ALA A 67 -5.17 -3.78 -17.36
C ALA A 67 -3.79 -3.15 -17.16
N LEU A 68 -2.80 -3.97 -16.84
CA LEU A 68 -1.40 -3.58 -16.77
C LEU A 68 -0.70 -4.13 -18.01
N ARG A 69 0.14 -3.30 -18.64
CA ARG A 69 0.93 -3.69 -19.81
C ARG A 69 2.38 -3.30 -19.58
N VAL A 70 3.30 -4.22 -19.81
CA VAL A 70 4.73 -3.91 -19.83
C VAL A 70 5.14 -3.70 -21.28
N LYS A 71 5.44 -2.47 -21.68
CA LYS A 71 6.00 -2.17 -23.00
C LYS A 71 7.51 -2.08 -22.88
N LYS A 72 8.25 -3.01 -23.50
CA LYS A 72 9.71 -2.87 -23.59
C LYS A 72 10.04 -1.69 -24.50
N THR A 73 10.67 -0.65 -23.95
CA THR A 73 11.24 0.47 -24.70
C THR A 73 12.75 0.38 -24.61
N GLU A 74 13.47 0.92 -25.60
CA GLU A 74 14.92 0.74 -25.79
C GLU A 74 15.78 1.09 -24.57
N ASN A 75 15.30 1.96 -23.66
CA ASN A 75 16.07 2.41 -22.50
C ASN A 75 15.50 2.07 -21.12
N GLN A 76 14.34 1.42 -21.03
CA GLN A 76 13.71 0.89 -19.80
C GLN A 76 12.28 0.51 -20.18
N GLY A 77 11.81 -0.68 -19.83
CA GLY A 77 10.42 -1.06 -20.09
C GLY A 77 9.46 -0.03 -19.47
N ALA A 78 8.68 0.65 -20.31
CA ALA A 78 7.60 1.51 -19.85
C ALA A 78 6.47 0.61 -19.32
N LEU A 79 6.18 0.74 -18.03
CA LEU A 79 4.99 0.15 -17.45
C LEU A 79 3.81 1.04 -17.85
N LEU A 80 2.75 0.44 -18.36
CA LEU A 80 1.55 1.15 -18.77
C LEU A 80 0.37 0.65 -17.94
N MET A 81 -0.33 1.57 -17.29
CA MET A 81 -1.63 1.30 -16.69
C MET A 81 -2.71 1.72 -17.67
N VAL A 82 -3.58 0.77 -18.03
CA VAL A 82 -4.63 0.95 -19.02
C VAL A 82 -6.01 0.80 -18.39
N PHE A 83 -6.86 1.81 -18.57
CA PHE A 83 -8.26 1.77 -18.20
C PHE A 83 -9.13 1.41 -19.42
N ARG A 84 -9.91 0.34 -19.33
CA ARG A 84 -10.70 -0.20 -20.44
C ARG A 84 -11.93 0.66 -20.76
N LYS A 85 -12.27 0.76 -22.05
CA LYS A 85 -13.42 1.53 -22.55
C LYS A 85 -14.78 0.92 -22.19
N ARG A 86 -14.87 -0.41 -22.16
CA ARG A 86 -16.07 -1.15 -21.76
C ARG A 86 -15.92 -1.50 -20.28
N ALA A 87 -16.35 -0.58 -19.42
CA ALA A 87 -16.52 -0.84 -18.00
C ALA A 87 -17.95 -0.42 -17.62
N ASP A 88 -18.47 -0.98 -16.54
CA ASP A 88 -19.73 -0.52 -15.97
C ASP A 88 -19.63 0.94 -15.48
N GLU A 89 -20.78 1.57 -15.21
CA GLU A 89 -20.85 2.97 -14.79
C GLU A 89 -20.07 3.23 -13.51
N GLN A 90 -20.08 2.26 -12.57
CA GLN A 90 -19.38 2.36 -11.30
C GLN A 90 -17.86 2.40 -11.52
N ALA A 91 -17.31 1.51 -12.33
CA ALA A 91 -15.89 1.45 -12.66
C ALA A 91 -15.45 2.69 -13.43
N GLN A 92 -16.30 3.25 -14.29
CA GLN A 92 -16.02 4.53 -14.96
C GLN A 92 -15.99 5.69 -13.96
N ALA A 93 -16.92 5.75 -13.01
CA ALA A 93 -16.93 6.77 -11.96
C ALA A 93 -15.69 6.66 -11.06
N SER A 94 -15.34 5.45 -10.62
CA SER A 94 -14.13 5.21 -9.83
C SER A 94 -12.87 5.53 -10.62
N GLY A 95 -12.84 5.25 -11.92
CA GLY A 95 -11.75 5.63 -12.81
C GLY A 95 -11.57 7.15 -12.93
N ARG A 96 -12.66 7.92 -13.07
CA ARG A 96 -12.58 9.39 -13.08
C ARG A 96 -12.05 9.93 -11.77
N GLU A 97 -12.54 9.40 -10.64
CA GLU A 97 -12.09 9.84 -9.32
C GLU A 97 -10.62 9.51 -9.05
N ALA A 98 -10.16 8.31 -9.43
CA ALA A 98 -8.75 7.94 -9.31
C ALA A 98 -7.84 8.86 -10.15
N ARG A 99 -8.26 9.20 -11.38
CA ARG A 99 -7.52 10.16 -12.22
C ARG A 99 -7.47 11.55 -11.59
N ARG A 100 -8.59 12.03 -11.05
CA ARG A 100 -8.66 13.32 -10.35
C ARG A 100 -7.70 13.37 -9.16
N ILE A 101 -7.71 12.35 -8.30
CA ILE A 101 -6.81 12.27 -7.14
C ILE A 101 -5.35 12.29 -7.57
N LEU A 102 -5.02 11.61 -8.67
CA LEU A 102 -3.65 11.51 -9.19
C LEU A 102 -3.23 12.69 -10.09
N GLY A 103 -4.12 13.66 -10.34
CA GLY A 103 -3.83 14.77 -11.27
C GLY A 103 -3.61 14.33 -12.72
N LEU A 104 -4.28 13.25 -13.14
CA LEU A 104 -4.14 12.67 -14.47
C LEU A 104 -5.20 13.21 -15.45
N ASN A 105 -4.87 13.14 -16.75
CA ASN A 105 -5.78 13.49 -17.82
C ASN A 105 -7.04 12.59 -17.79
N GLU A 106 -8.22 13.18 -17.59
CA GLU A 106 -9.46 12.43 -17.42
C GLU A 106 -9.89 11.63 -18.66
N ASP A 107 -9.52 12.09 -19.86
CA ASP A 107 -9.85 11.48 -21.14
C ASP A 107 -8.82 10.41 -21.57
N ALA A 108 -7.63 10.46 -21.00
CA ALA A 108 -6.58 9.49 -21.27
C ALA A 108 -6.90 8.11 -20.68
N ARG A 109 -6.45 7.09 -21.39
CA ARG A 109 -6.67 5.69 -21.05
C ARG A 109 -5.41 4.92 -20.75
N GLU A 110 -4.27 5.44 -21.16
CA GLU A 110 -2.97 4.81 -20.99
C GLU A 110 -2.08 5.81 -20.27
N PHE A 111 -1.50 5.38 -19.16
CA PHE A 111 -0.61 6.18 -18.34
C PHE A 111 0.70 5.43 -18.16
N ARG A 112 1.82 6.12 -18.37
CA ARG A 112 3.15 5.54 -18.16
C ARG A 112 3.48 5.58 -16.67
N VAL A 113 3.84 4.43 -16.10
CA VAL A 113 4.29 4.32 -14.72
C VAL A 113 5.81 4.30 -14.69
N PHE A 114 6.40 5.10 -13.81
CA PHE A 114 7.84 5.15 -13.57
C PHE A 114 8.15 5.23 -12.08
N TYR A 115 9.39 4.96 -11.70
CA TYR A 115 9.83 5.12 -10.31
C TYR A 115 10.10 6.60 -10.02
N GLY A 116 9.36 7.19 -9.08
CA GLY A 116 9.50 8.59 -8.72
C GLY A 116 8.47 9.01 -7.66
N SER A 117 8.68 10.16 -7.03
CA SER A 117 7.77 10.72 -6.01
C SER A 117 6.62 11.51 -6.62
N THR A 118 6.86 12.23 -7.71
CA THR A 118 5.90 13.13 -8.37
C THR A 118 6.02 13.00 -9.87
N SER A 119 4.94 13.33 -10.58
CA SER A 119 4.91 13.42 -12.04
C SER A 119 4.97 14.88 -12.47
N ASP A 120 5.64 15.16 -13.59
CA ASP A 120 5.71 16.50 -14.18
C ASP A 120 4.54 16.78 -15.15
N ASN A 121 3.73 15.76 -15.48
CA ASN A 121 2.61 15.87 -16.42
C ASN A 121 1.43 14.93 -16.05
N ASP A 122 0.31 15.11 -16.74
CA ASP A 122 -0.97 14.43 -16.53
C ASP A 122 -1.09 13.07 -17.28
N GLY A 123 -0.03 12.65 -17.98
CA GLY A 123 0.08 11.38 -18.72
C GLY A 123 0.91 10.30 -18.03
N GLU A 124 1.49 10.61 -16.87
CA GLU A 124 2.42 9.74 -16.17
C GLU A 124 2.06 9.54 -14.69
N ILE A 125 2.37 8.35 -14.18
CA ILE A 125 2.20 7.94 -12.79
C ILE A 125 3.58 7.71 -12.19
N ALA A 126 3.97 8.59 -11.27
CA ALA A 126 5.13 8.41 -10.42
C ALA A 126 4.78 7.48 -9.27
N LEU A 127 5.43 6.33 -9.21
CA LEU A 127 5.26 5.32 -8.16
C LEU A 127 6.52 5.25 -7.30
N HIS A 128 6.44 5.79 -6.08
CA HIS A 128 7.54 5.69 -5.12
C HIS A 128 7.33 4.45 -4.27
N THR A 129 8.13 3.42 -4.50
CA THR A 129 8.01 2.13 -3.81
C THR A 129 8.90 2.07 -2.58
N ARG A 130 8.55 1.18 -1.65
CA ARG A 130 9.32 0.91 -0.44
C ARG A 130 10.40 -0.14 -0.71
N SER A 131 11.49 -0.03 0.03
CA SER A 131 12.46 -1.11 0.20
C SER A 131 11.93 -2.15 1.20
N PHE A 132 12.54 -3.34 1.18
CA PHE A 132 12.15 -4.41 2.12
C PHE A 132 12.33 -4.01 3.59
N LEU A 133 13.38 -3.26 3.92
CA LEU A 133 13.58 -2.77 5.30
C LEU A 133 12.49 -1.77 5.72
N GLU A 134 12.07 -0.89 4.82
CA GLU A 134 10.98 0.04 5.11
C GLU A 134 9.67 -0.71 5.34
N ILE A 135 9.38 -1.75 4.55
CA ILE A 135 8.22 -2.61 4.77
C ILE A 135 8.27 -3.27 6.16
N LEU A 136 9.40 -3.87 6.53
CA LEU A 136 9.56 -4.49 7.84
C LEU A 136 9.45 -3.48 8.98
N THR A 137 10.00 -2.28 8.79
CA THR A 137 9.93 -1.19 9.76
C THR A 137 8.48 -0.76 9.98
N ASP A 138 7.75 -0.51 8.89
CA ASP A 138 6.35 -0.10 8.94
C ASP A 138 5.46 -1.17 9.59
N VAL A 139 5.59 -2.44 9.17
CA VAL A 139 4.84 -3.56 9.76
C VAL A 139 5.20 -3.77 11.23
N SER A 140 6.47 -3.61 11.62
CA SER A 140 6.88 -3.76 13.02
C SER A 140 6.26 -2.68 13.91
N SER A 141 6.00 -1.48 13.36
CA SER A 141 5.43 -0.37 14.11
C SER A 141 3.99 -0.61 14.54
N THR A 142 3.25 -1.51 13.85
CA THR A 142 1.85 -1.83 14.18
C THR A 142 1.71 -3.02 15.11
N VAL A 143 2.82 -3.60 15.58
CA VAL A 143 2.81 -4.72 16.55
C VAL A 143 2.49 -4.18 17.93
N GLU A 144 1.49 -4.77 18.59
CA GLU A 144 1.15 -4.44 19.97
C GLU A 144 2.26 -4.95 20.90
N VAL A 145 2.87 -4.03 21.63
CA VAL A 145 3.95 -4.33 22.58
C VAL A 145 3.48 -4.06 24.02
N PRO A 146 3.99 -4.83 25.01
CA PRO A 146 3.75 -4.52 26.41
C PRO A 146 4.14 -3.08 26.77
N PRO A 147 3.31 -2.33 27.51
CA PRO A 147 3.63 -0.96 27.92
C PRO A 147 4.95 -0.86 28.69
N GLU A 148 5.28 -1.87 29.50
CA GLU A 148 6.55 -1.99 30.22
C GLU A 148 7.76 -1.99 29.28
N HIS A 149 7.68 -2.64 28.11
CA HIS A 149 8.78 -2.62 27.14
C HIS A 149 9.00 -1.23 26.52
N VAL A 150 7.94 -0.42 26.41
CA VAL A 150 8.02 0.98 25.98
C VAL A 150 8.61 1.84 27.09
N ALA A 151 8.14 1.67 28.34
CA ALA A 151 8.65 2.40 29.50
C ALA A 151 10.14 2.14 29.76
N GLU A 152 10.58 0.89 29.56
CA GLU A 152 11.98 0.45 29.63
C GLU A 152 12.82 0.86 28.40
N LYS A 153 12.21 1.52 27.40
CA LYS A 153 12.85 1.92 26.13
C LYS A 153 13.46 0.76 25.33
N ARG A 154 12.91 -0.44 25.47
CA ARG A 154 13.33 -1.63 24.70
C ARG A 154 12.81 -1.60 23.27
N VAL A 155 11.64 -1.00 23.08
CA VAL A 155 10.95 -0.85 21.80
C VAL A 155 10.23 0.50 21.73
N PRO A 156 10.02 1.07 20.54
CA PRO A 156 9.13 2.22 20.38
C PRO A 156 7.66 1.84 20.67
N PRO A 157 6.79 2.82 20.97
CA PRO A 157 5.36 2.57 21.13
C PRO A 157 4.73 2.07 19.82
N THR A 158 3.67 1.27 19.96
CA THR A 158 2.83 0.82 18.83
C THR A 158 2.16 2.02 18.16
N MET A 159 2.22 2.06 16.83
CA MET A 159 1.52 3.06 16.03
C MET A 159 0.01 2.85 16.08
N GLU A 160 -0.74 3.91 16.33
CA GLU A 160 -2.20 3.86 16.34
C GLU A 160 -2.77 3.64 14.94
N SER A 161 -3.89 2.92 14.88
CA SER A 161 -4.65 2.71 13.63
C SER A 161 -5.21 4.03 13.08
N GLU A 162 -5.31 4.17 11.77
CA GLU A 162 -5.94 5.35 11.10
C GLU A 162 -7.46 5.20 10.93
N GLY A 163 -8.01 4.05 11.31
CA GLY A 163 -9.44 3.78 11.29
C GLY A 163 -9.75 2.29 11.19
N GLU A 164 -10.82 1.97 10.47
CA GLU A 164 -11.25 0.60 10.18
C GLU A 164 -11.10 0.27 8.68
N GLY A 165 -11.27 -1.01 8.31
CA GLY A 165 -11.17 -1.46 6.92
C GLY A 165 -9.81 -1.14 6.30
N VAL A 166 -9.80 -0.48 5.14
CA VAL A 166 -8.57 -0.11 4.41
C VAL A 166 -7.70 0.91 5.16
N LYS A 167 -8.22 1.56 6.22
CA LYS A 167 -7.48 2.46 7.12
C LYS A 167 -6.96 1.76 8.37
N GLY A 168 -7.51 0.58 8.68
CA GLY A 168 -7.17 -0.19 9.87
C GLY A 168 -5.85 -0.96 9.76
N ASN A 169 -5.29 -1.43 10.87
CA ASN A 169 -4.05 -2.23 10.83
C ASN A 169 -4.19 -3.44 9.87
N LEU A 170 -3.24 -3.59 8.95
CA LEU A 170 -3.22 -4.68 7.96
C LEU A 170 -3.07 -6.07 8.60
N ILE A 171 -2.24 -6.16 9.64
CA ILE A 171 -2.02 -7.36 10.42
C ILE A 171 -2.07 -6.95 11.89
N ARG A 172 -2.89 -7.63 12.69
CA ARG A 172 -2.95 -7.41 14.13
C ARG A 172 -2.14 -8.48 14.85
N ILE A 173 -0.97 -8.10 15.33
CA ILE A 173 -0.14 -8.94 16.19
C ILE A 173 -0.31 -8.43 17.61
N ARG A 174 -0.92 -9.25 18.46
CA ARG A 174 -1.12 -8.98 19.88
C ARG A 174 -0.10 -9.74 20.73
N HIS A 175 0.08 -9.32 21.96
CA HIS A 175 0.85 -10.07 22.96
C HIS A 175 -0.07 -10.63 24.06
N SER A 176 0.33 -11.72 24.70
CA SER A 176 -0.32 -12.26 25.89
C SER A 176 0.70 -12.95 26.80
N THR A 177 0.54 -12.79 28.11
CA THR A 177 1.33 -13.52 29.11
C THR A 177 0.80 -14.94 29.34
N THR A 178 -0.41 -15.25 28.87
CA THR A 178 -1.03 -16.58 28.93
C THR A 178 -1.20 -17.19 27.53
N PRO A 179 -1.17 -18.53 27.38
CA PRO A 179 -1.30 -19.16 26.07
C PRO A 179 -2.72 -18.96 25.51
N PRO A 180 -2.91 -18.20 24.42
CA PRO A 180 -4.23 -18.00 23.83
C PRO A 180 -4.72 -19.27 23.13
N ARG A 181 -6.04 -19.51 23.10
CA ARG A 181 -6.65 -20.68 22.45
C ARG A 181 -7.30 -20.28 21.12
N GLY A 182 -7.32 -21.19 20.15
CA GLY A 182 -8.04 -21.00 18.88
C GLY A 182 -7.40 -20.04 17.87
N CYS A 183 -6.12 -19.69 18.05
CA CYS A 183 -5.41 -18.73 17.20
C CYS A 183 -4.02 -19.24 16.81
N LEU A 184 -3.43 -18.65 15.77
CA LEU A 184 -2.02 -18.85 15.47
C LEU A 184 -1.19 -18.14 16.54
N ARG A 185 -0.39 -18.92 17.28
CA ARG A 185 0.44 -18.40 18.39
C ARG A 185 1.88 -18.84 18.25
N ARG A 186 2.80 -17.96 18.61
CA ARG A 186 4.23 -18.28 18.74
C ARG A 186 4.73 -17.78 20.08
N ARG A 187 5.47 -18.62 20.79
CA ARG A 187 6.13 -18.22 22.04
C ARG A 187 7.41 -17.45 21.71
N ALA A 188 7.56 -16.26 22.27
CA ALA A 188 8.74 -15.41 22.13
C ALA A 188 9.14 -14.91 23.53
N LEU A 189 10.13 -15.56 24.15
CA LEU A 189 10.49 -15.40 25.57
C LEU A 189 9.28 -15.71 26.50
N PRO A 190 9.08 -15.20 27.75
CA PRO A 190 7.99 -15.69 28.59
C PRO A 190 6.58 -15.37 28.04
N GLU A 191 6.50 -14.59 26.95
CA GLU A 191 5.26 -14.09 26.34
C GLU A 191 4.86 -14.87 25.06
N TRP A 192 3.59 -14.71 24.69
CA TRP A 192 2.99 -15.24 23.48
C TRP A 192 2.67 -14.12 22.51
N LEU A 193 3.10 -14.26 21.26
CA LEU A 193 2.63 -13.45 20.14
C LEU A 193 1.42 -14.14 19.50
N VAL A 194 0.38 -13.35 19.23
CA VAL A 194 -0.91 -13.79 18.74
C VAL A 194 -1.18 -13.09 17.42
N LEU A 195 -1.42 -13.85 16.36
CA LEU A 195 -1.86 -13.29 15.09
C LEU A 195 -3.38 -13.41 15.01
N ASP A 196 -4.04 -12.26 15.01
CA ASP A 196 -5.48 -12.11 14.88
C ASP A 196 -5.82 -11.79 13.42
N ARG A 197 -6.76 -12.53 12.83
CA ARG A 197 -7.16 -12.36 11.41
C ARG A 197 -8.29 -11.36 11.27
#